data_AF-A0A2V9TZ68-F1
#
_entry.id   AF-A0A2V9TZ68-F1
#
_cell.length_a   1.000
_cell.length_b   1.000
_cell.length_c   1.000
_cell.angle_alpha   90.00
_cell.angle_beta   90.00
_cell.angle_gamma   90.00
#
_symmetry.space_group_name_H-M   'P 1'
#
loop_
_entity.id
_entity.type
_entity.pdbx_description
1 polymer ?
#
loop_
_entity_poly.entity_id
_entity_poly.type
_entity_poly.pdbx_seq_one_letter_code
_entity_poly.pdbx_strand_id
1 'polypeptide(L)'
;PTVLSFVTAFYPLPNGPLLGAGDTGIFTFSGQQVTPENYFTIKVDHKASEQDAISGTYMFDTGTVRQPDELNDKRTGYDSRRQVFTVNEEHTFNPHFLSSFRVGINRVVTTTGLTFPSGNSHASDPSFGTVPGKNAAGVSVTGLTQFSGGLGSPSNYKFHWTSIQAYEDLSLNRGKHSVKFGFGVERLRDNILAVSDAGGVFSFNS
;
A
#
# COMPACT_ATOMS: atom_id res chain seq x y z
N PRO A 1 -11.87 -30.38 -8.60
CA PRO A 1 -12.26 -30.70 -7.19
C PRO A 1 -13.78 -30.89 -7.08
N THR A 2 -14.26 -31.76 -6.20
CA THR A 2 -15.70 -31.82 -5.86
C THR A 2 -16.03 -30.72 -4.85
N VAL A 3 -17.30 -30.28 -4.79
CA VAL A 3 -17.73 -29.22 -3.85
C VAL A 3 -17.35 -29.56 -2.41
N LEU A 4 -17.62 -30.79 -1.97
CA LEU A 4 -17.28 -31.23 -0.62
C LEU A 4 -15.77 -31.15 -0.34
N SER A 5 -14.93 -31.61 -1.27
CA SER A 5 -13.47 -31.55 -1.10
C SER A 5 -12.96 -30.11 -0.95
N PHE A 6 -13.56 -29.16 -1.65
CA PHE A 6 -13.19 -27.75 -1.59
C PHE A 6 -13.59 -27.13 -0.25
N VAL A 7 -14.83 -27.36 0.17
CA VAL A 7 -15.36 -26.84 1.44
C VAL A 7 -14.53 -27.35 2.61
N THR A 8 -14.24 -28.66 2.66
CA THR A 8 -13.39 -29.24 3.71
C THR A 8 -11.95 -28.71 3.69
N ALA A 9 -11.44 -28.31 2.51
CA ALA A 9 -10.08 -27.81 2.37
C ALA A 9 -9.91 -26.36 2.80
N PHE A 10 -10.91 -25.47 2.61
CA PHE A 10 -10.76 -24.02 2.78
C PHE A 10 -11.77 -23.37 3.75
N TYR A 11 -12.81 -24.09 4.18
CA TYR A 11 -13.77 -23.57 5.15
C TYR A 11 -13.58 -24.31 6.48
N PRO A 12 -12.92 -23.69 7.47
CA PRO A 12 -12.73 -24.30 8.77
C PRO A 12 -14.07 -24.53 9.48
N LEU A 13 -14.12 -25.58 10.29
CA LEU A 13 -15.27 -25.83 11.14
C LEU A 13 -15.47 -24.68 12.13
N PRO A 14 -16.72 -24.28 12.41
CA PRO A 14 -16.99 -23.22 13.37
C PRO A 14 -16.53 -23.62 14.76
N ASN A 15 -16.01 -22.64 15.51
CA ASN A 15 -15.65 -22.78 16.92
C ASN A 15 -16.43 -21.81 17.82
N GLY A 16 -17.45 -21.17 17.27
CA GLY A 16 -18.42 -20.33 17.96
C GLY A 16 -19.86 -20.77 17.69
N PRO A 17 -20.85 -19.89 17.93
CA PRO A 17 -22.25 -20.19 17.70
C PRO A 17 -22.55 -20.57 16.25
N LEU A 18 -23.48 -21.51 16.07
CA LEU A 18 -24.13 -21.75 14.79
C LEU A 18 -25.11 -20.61 14.49
N LEU A 19 -25.34 -20.34 13.21
CA LEU A 19 -26.20 -19.27 12.72
C LEU A 19 -27.44 -19.84 12.02
N GLY A 20 -28.53 -19.08 12.05
CA GLY A 20 -29.76 -19.41 11.31
C GLY A 20 -30.29 -20.80 11.63
N ALA A 21 -30.45 -21.62 10.58
CA ALA A 21 -30.94 -23.00 10.66
C ALA A 21 -29.90 -24.03 11.18
N GLY A 22 -28.65 -23.61 11.41
CA GLY A 22 -27.58 -24.48 11.90
C GLY A 22 -26.59 -24.97 10.85
N ASP A 23 -26.80 -24.64 9.57
CA ASP A 23 -25.92 -25.05 8.45
C ASP A 23 -24.62 -24.24 8.36
N THR A 24 -24.55 -23.11 9.08
CA THR A 24 -23.39 -22.22 9.10
C THR A 24 -23.05 -21.84 10.54
N GLY A 25 -21.83 -21.37 10.78
CA GLY A 25 -21.42 -20.97 12.12
C GLY A 25 -20.25 -20.00 12.12
N ILE A 26 -19.97 -19.45 13.30
CA ILE A 26 -18.87 -18.52 13.50
C ILE A 26 -17.56 -19.28 13.67
N PHE A 27 -16.57 -18.89 12.87
CA PHE A 27 -15.18 -19.26 13.06
C PHE A 27 -14.38 -18.02 13.50
N THR A 28 -13.70 -18.13 14.63
CA THR A 28 -12.88 -17.07 15.20
C THR A 28 -11.48 -17.59 15.48
N PHE A 29 -10.46 -16.82 15.15
CA PHE A 29 -9.07 -17.15 15.45
C PHE A 29 -8.29 -15.90 15.87
N SER A 30 -7.16 -16.09 16.53
CA SER A 30 -6.24 -14.98 16.83
C SER A 30 -5.38 -14.69 15.61
N GLY A 31 -5.74 -13.64 14.86
CA GLY A 31 -4.99 -13.19 13.70
C GLY A 31 -3.86 -12.24 14.09
N GLN A 32 -2.61 -12.72 14.09
CA GLN A 32 -1.46 -11.84 14.32
C GLN A 32 -1.06 -11.12 13.03
N GLN A 33 -1.20 -9.79 13.03
CA GLN A 33 -0.63 -8.93 12.00
C GLN A 33 0.78 -8.50 12.42
N VAL A 34 1.76 -8.76 11.55
CA VAL A 34 3.18 -8.42 11.77
C VAL A 34 3.58 -7.34 10.77
N THR A 35 3.99 -6.17 11.28
CA THR A 35 4.23 -4.97 10.47
C THR A 35 5.58 -4.29 10.78
N PRO A 36 6.73 -4.93 10.51
CA PRO A 36 8.02 -4.29 10.73
C PRO A 36 8.19 -3.12 9.76
N GLU A 37 8.76 -2.04 10.28
CA GLU A 37 9.07 -0.82 9.55
C GLU A 37 10.49 -0.38 9.88
N ASN A 38 11.26 -0.02 8.86
CA ASN A 38 12.58 0.58 9.01
C ASN A 38 12.58 1.93 8.30
N TYR A 39 12.88 2.98 9.05
CA TYR A 39 12.92 4.33 8.52
C TYR A 39 14.17 5.06 8.98
N PHE A 40 14.60 6.02 8.16
CA PHE A 40 15.58 7.00 8.58
C PHE A 40 15.32 8.34 7.89
N THR A 41 15.75 9.40 8.56
CA THR A 41 15.65 10.76 8.06
C THR A 41 16.97 11.48 8.27
N ILE A 42 17.44 12.14 7.22
CA ILE A 42 18.58 13.02 7.26
C ILE A 42 18.07 14.43 6.99
N LYS A 43 18.45 15.36 7.85
CA LYS A 43 18.18 16.79 7.67
C LYS A 43 19.50 17.55 7.75
N VAL A 44 19.69 18.46 6.81
CA VAL A 44 20.85 19.35 6.76
C VAL A 44 20.32 20.76 6.57
N ASP A 45 20.76 21.67 7.44
CA ASP A 45 20.50 23.09 7.33
C ASP A 45 21.85 23.81 7.24
N HIS A 46 22.04 24.65 6.24
CA HIS A 46 23.30 25.35 5.99
C HIS A 46 23.06 26.80 5.56
N LYS A 47 23.66 27.73 6.30
CA LYS A 47 23.73 29.13 5.90
C LYS A 47 24.93 29.30 4.97
N ALA A 48 24.66 29.35 3.66
CA ALA A 48 25.69 29.43 2.63
C ALA A 48 26.32 30.84 2.55
N SER A 49 25.55 31.88 2.87
CA SER A 49 26.02 33.28 2.94
C SER A 49 25.18 34.07 3.95
N GLU A 50 25.41 35.38 4.09
CA GLU A 50 24.51 36.23 4.90
C GLU A 50 23.09 36.31 4.32
N GLN A 51 22.96 36.18 3.00
CA GLN A 51 21.71 36.29 2.24
C GLN A 51 21.10 34.94 1.90
N ASP A 52 21.87 33.86 1.94
CA ASP A 52 21.49 32.53 1.45
C ASP A 52 21.43 31.49 2.57
N ALA A 53 20.29 30.81 2.69
CA ALA A 53 20.12 29.64 3.54
C ALA A 53 19.56 28.48 2.72
N ILE A 54 20.20 27.31 2.82
CA ILE A 54 19.79 26.09 2.13
C ILE A 54 19.45 25.04 3.18
N SER A 55 18.32 24.37 3.02
CA SER A 55 17.94 23.21 3.81
C SER A 55 17.59 22.03 2.91
N GLY A 56 17.97 20.84 3.35
CA GLY A 56 17.74 19.59 2.65
C GLY A 56 17.20 18.54 3.60
N THR A 57 16.21 17.78 3.15
CA THR A 57 15.69 16.62 3.89
C THR A 57 15.62 15.42 2.94
N TYR A 58 16.13 14.29 3.41
CA TYR A 58 15.93 13.00 2.78
C TYR A 58 15.32 12.04 3.80
N MET A 59 14.22 11.41 3.41
CA MET A 59 13.53 10.39 4.19
C MET A 59 13.47 9.11 3.38
N PHE A 60 13.79 8.00 4.04
CA PHE A 60 13.60 6.66 3.53
C PHE A 60 12.76 5.88 4.53
N ASP A 61 11.79 5.13 4.04
CA ASP A 61 10.93 4.26 4.82
C ASP A 61 10.66 3.00 4.00
N THR A 62 10.77 1.84 4.65
CA THR A 62 10.30 0.58 4.10
C THR A 62 9.55 -0.22 5.16
N GLY A 63 8.39 -0.75 4.75
CA GLY A 63 7.54 -1.55 5.60
C GLY A 63 7.06 -2.80 4.87
N THR A 64 6.74 -3.82 5.66
CA THR A 64 6.01 -4.98 5.16
C THR A 64 4.85 -5.27 6.11
N VAL A 65 3.76 -5.81 5.58
CA VAL A 65 2.66 -6.31 6.39
C VAL A 65 2.44 -7.76 6.05
N ARG A 66 2.32 -8.60 7.09
CA ARG A 66 1.99 -10.02 6.96
C ARG A 66 0.95 -10.39 7.99
N GLN A 67 -0.19 -10.90 7.55
CA GLN A 67 -1.29 -11.32 8.40
C GLN A 67 -1.97 -12.56 7.83
N PRO A 68 -2.67 -13.36 8.65
CA PRO A 68 -3.57 -14.37 8.12
C PRO A 68 -4.64 -13.76 7.21
N ASP A 69 -5.15 -14.56 6.28
CA ASP A 69 -6.34 -14.22 5.52
C ASP A 69 -7.62 -14.50 6.31
N GLU A 70 -8.75 -14.20 5.70
CA GLU A 70 -10.08 -14.22 6.33
C GLU A 70 -10.52 -15.56 6.91
N LEU A 71 -9.95 -16.67 6.42
CA LEU A 71 -10.23 -18.03 6.88
C LEU A 71 -9.00 -18.73 7.50
N ASN A 72 -7.88 -18.01 7.66
CA ASN A 72 -6.60 -18.51 8.18
C ASN A 72 -5.99 -19.66 7.36
N ASP A 73 -6.28 -19.71 6.06
CA ASP A 73 -5.72 -20.67 5.11
C ASP A 73 -4.32 -20.27 4.65
N LYS A 74 -4.11 -18.97 4.44
CA LYS A 74 -2.84 -18.42 3.94
C LYS A 74 -2.52 -17.13 4.69
N ARG A 75 -1.34 -16.60 4.45
CA ARG A 75 -1.01 -15.23 4.86
C ARG A 75 -1.13 -14.30 3.67
N THR A 76 -1.64 -13.11 3.91
CA THR A 76 -1.68 -12.02 2.95
C THR A 76 -0.77 -10.89 3.41
N GLY A 77 -0.41 -10.01 2.47
CA GLY A 77 0.46 -8.91 2.79
C GLY A 77 0.65 -7.90 1.69
N TYR A 78 1.39 -6.86 2.04
CA TYR A 78 1.91 -5.88 1.11
C TYR A 78 3.30 -5.43 1.56
N ASP A 79 4.07 -4.96 0.60
CA ASP A 79 5.39 -4.37 0.80
C ASP A 79 5.35 -2.93 0.33
N SER A 80 5.88 -2.01 1.13
CA SER A 80 5.95 -0.59 0.80
C SER A 80 7.37 -0.06 0.96
N ARG A 81 7.72 0.88 0.09
CA ARG A 81 8.94 1.67 0.21
C ARG A 81 8.68 3.08 -0.26
N ARG A 82 9.01 4.04 0.58
CA ARG A 82 8.87 5.47 0.33
C ARG A 82 10.23 6.16 0.44
N GLN A 83 10.48 7.06 -0.50
CA GLN A 83 11.63 7.95 -0.49
C GLN A 83 11.15 9.36 -0.77
N VAL A 84 11.50 10.29 0.11
CA VAL A 84 11.21 11.71 -0.05
C VAL A 84 12.52 12.45 -0.03
N PHE A 85 12.75 13.28 -1.04
CA PHE A 85 13.87 14.21 -1.10
C PHE A 85 13.31 15.60 -1.29
N THR A 86 13.71 16.55 -0.45
CA THR A 86 13.31 17.95 -0.58
C THR A 86 14.51 18.85 -0.34
N VAL A 87 14.67 19.88 -1.16
CA VAL A 87 15.63 20.95 -0.96
C VAL A 87 14.86 22.27 -1.00
N ASN A 88 15.19 23.14 -0.06
CA ASN A 88 14.67 24.50 0.03
C ASN A 88 15.85 25.46 0.08
N GLU A 89 15.74 26.54 -0.66
CA GLU A 89 16.66 27.67 -0.61
C GLU A 89 15.87 28.93 -0.27
N GLU A 90 16.43 29.75 0.62
CA GLU A 90 15.91 31.06 0.96
C GLU A 90 16.97 32.09 0.61
N HIS A 91 16.63 33.01 -0.28
CA HIS A 91 17.49 34.10 -0.72
C HIS A 91 16.93 35.46 -0.34
N THR A 92 17.64 36.20 0.50
CA THR A 92 17.31 37.59 0.83
C THR A 92 18.03 38.53 -0.12
N PHE A 93 17.34 38.99 -1.17
CA PHE A 93 17.90 40.00 -2.10
C PHE A 93 18.19 41.32 -1.40
N ASN A 94 17.33 41.72 -0.45
CA ASN A 94 17.47 42.88 0.43
C ASN A 94 16.45 42.78 1.59
N PRO A 95 16.48 43.66 2.62
CA PRO A 95 15.57 43.57 3.78
C PRO A 95 14.07 43.59 3.47
N HIS A 96 13.70 43.91 2.23
CA HIS A 96 12.34 44.08 1.75
C HIS A 96 11.93 43.03 0.72
N PHE A 97 12.86 42.18 0.23
CA PHE A 97 12.59 41.22 -0.85
C PHE A 97 13.27 39.88 -0.57
N LEU A 98 12.45 38.84 -0.42
CA LEU A 98 12.85 37.46 -0.09
C LEU A 98 12.31 36.48 -1.13
N SER A 99 13.17 35.55 -1.57
CA SER A 99 12.84 34.35 -2.35
C SER A 99 12.82 33.12 -1.45
N SER A 100 11.92 32.19 -1.72
CA SER A 100 11.91 30.86 -1.14
C SER A 100 11.65 29.86 -2.25
N PHE A 101 12.72 29.21 -2.72
CA PHE A 101 12.65 28.19 -3.76
C PHE A 101 12.64 26.78 -3.15
N ARG A 102 11.75 25.91 -3.63
CA ARG A 102 11.62 24.53 -3.16
C ARG A 102 11.57 23.56 -4.30
N VAL A 103 12.34 22.48 -4.21
CA VAL A 103 12.24 21.32 -5.10
C VAL A 103 12.11 20.04 -4.31
N GLY A 104 11.31 19.12 -4.82
CA GLY A 104 11.04 17.87 -4.13
C GLY A 104 10.79 16.71 -5.08
N ILE A 105 11.15 15.51 -4.63
CA ILE A 105 10.78 14.25 -5.25
C ILE A 105 10.22 13.33 -4.17
N ASN A 106 9.01 12.83 -4.38
CA ASN A 106 8.41 11.79 -3.54
C ASN A 106 8.17 10.56 -4.40
N ARG A 107 8.81 9.45 -4.06
CA ARG A 107 8.66 8.18 -4.75
C ARG A 107 8.13 7.12 -3.79
N VAL A 108 7.03 6.49 -4.19
CA VAL A 108 6.41 5.38 -3.46
C VAL A 108 6.35 4.18 -4.38
N VAL A 109 6.86 3.05 -3.90
CA VAL A 109 6.74 1.75 -4.56
C VAL A 109 6.06 0.80 -3.60
N THR A 110 4.92 0.25 -4.01
CA THR A 110 4.12 -0.65 -3.19
C THR A 110 3.71 -1.87 -3.98
N THR A 111 3.81 -3.06 -3.39
CA THR A 111 3.22 -4.28 -3.93
C THR A 111 2.14 -4.78 -2.99
N THR A 112 0.91 -4.92 -3.47
CA THR A 112 -0.24 -5.42 -2.69
C THR A 112 -0.76 -6.74 -3.25
N GLY A 113 -1.60 -7.43 -2.48
CA GLY A 113 -2.14 -8.74 -2.87
C GLY A 113 -1.09 -9.85 -2.81
N LEU A 114 -0.02 -9.66 -2.02
CA LEU A 114 0.95 -10.72 -1.80
C LEU A 114 0.31 -11.82 -0.96
N THR A 115 0.63 -13.06 -1.29
CA THR A 115 0.16 -14.25 -0.57
C THR A 115 1.35 -15.11 -0.22
N PHE A 116 1.28 -15.75 0.95
CA PHE A 116 2.36 -16.59 1.48
C PHE A 116 1.75 -17.85 2.10
N PRO A 117 2.46 -18.99 2.03
CA PRO A 117 2.04 -20.21 2.72
C PRO A 117 1.79 -19.98 4.21
N SER A 118 0.83 -20.72 4.75
CA SER A 118 0.50 -20.76 6.18
C SER A 118 0.21 -22.22 6.59
N GLY A 119 -0.61 -22.44 7.61
CA GLY A 119 -0.98 -23.77 8.11
C GLY A 119 -1.74 -24.65 7.12
N ASN A 120 -2.43 -24.09 6.12
CA ASN A 120 -3.17 -24.88 5.13
C ASN A 120 -2.36 -25.09 3.84
N SER A 121 -1.87 -26.31 3.64
CA SER A 121 -1.11 -26.68 2.44
C SER A 121 -1.94 -26.66 1.15
N HIS A 122 -3.27 -26.83 1.24
CA HIS A 122 -4.16 -26.83 0.07
C HIS A 122 -4.20 -25.48 -0.64
N ALA A 123 -3.85 -24.37 0.04
CA ALA A 123 -3.74 -23.06 -0.59
C ALA A 123 -2.70 -23.02 -1.72
N SER A 124 -1.73 -23.94 -1.72
CA SER A 124 -0.69 -24.08 -2.74
C SER A 124 -0.88 -25.26 -3.70
N ASP A 125 -2.00 -25.98 -3.58
CA ASP A 125 -2.29 -27.16 -4.38
C ASP A 125 -3.05 -26.78 -5.68
N PRO A 126 -2.42 -26.93 -6.86
CA PRO A 126 -3.05 -26.59 -8.13
C PRO A 126 -4.21 -27.52 -8.50
N SER A 127 -4.40 -28.66 -7.81
CA SER A 127 -5.55 -29.55 -8.04
C SER A 127 -6.90 -28.92 -7.68
N PHE A 128 -6.87 -27.87 -6.84
CA PHE A 128 -8.04 -27.04 -6.53
C PHE A 128 -8.22 -25.86 -7.49
N GLY A 129 -7.26 -25.62 -8.38
CA GLY A 129 -7.32 -24.54 -9.36
C GLY A 129 -8.36 -24.77 -10.44
N THR A 130 -8.95 -23.68 -10.93
CA THR A 130 -9.87 -23.69 -12.08
C THR A 130 -9.27 -23.06 -13.34
N VAL A 131 -8.11 -22.41 -13.19
CA VAL A 131 -7.31 -21.85 -14.29
C VAL A 131 -6.00 -22.64 -14.36
N PRO A 132 -5.55 -23.08 -15.55
CA PRO A 132 -4.29 -23.82 -15.69
C PRO A 132 -3.10 -23.06 -15.08
N GLY A 133 -2.33 -23.74 -14.23
CA GLY A 133 -1.17 -23.16 -13.55
C GLY A 133 -1.49 -22.22 -12.39
N LYS A 134 -2.74 -22.20 -11.90
CA LYS A 134 -3.18 -21.43 -10.73
C LYS A 134 -3.67 -22.33 -9.62
N ASN A 135 -3.63 -21.81 -8.39
CA ASN A 135 -4.19 -22.47 -7.22
C ASN A 135 -5.71 -22.19 -7.12
N ALA A 136 -6.33 -22.63 -6.03
CA ALA A 136 -7.76 -22.48 -5.79
C ALA A 136 -8.31 -21.09 -6.18
N ALA A 137 -9.45 -21.08 -6.86
CA ALA A 137 -10.18 -19.86 -7.20
C ALA A 137 -10.79 -19.22 -5.94
N GLY A 138 -11.07 -17.93 -6.01
CA GLY A 138 -11.89 -17.29 -4.99
C GLY A 138 -13.33 -17.80 -5.03
N VAL A 139 -13.98 -17.87 -3.88
CA VAL A 139 -15.39 -18.25 -3.75
C VAL A 139 -16.09 -17.23 -2.86
N SER A 140 -17.15 -16.63 -3.40
CA SER A 140 -18.02 -15.70 -2.67
C SER A 140 -19.44 -16.26 -2.66
N VAL A 141 -19.99 -16.44 -1.47
CA VAL A 141 -21.37 -16.90 -1.25
C VAL A 141 -22.04 -15.89 -0.35
N THR A 142 -23.20 -15.37 -0.75
CA THR A 142 -23.95 -14.41 0.06
C THR A 142 -24.22 -14.98 1.46
N GLY A 143 -23.83 -14.25 2.50
CA GLY A 143 -24.02 -14.64 3.90
C GLY A 143 -22.88 -15.49 4.49
N LEU A 144 -21.86 -15.85 3.71
CA LEU A 144 -20.63 -16.49 4.20
C LEU A 144 -19.43 -15.56 4.08
N THR A 145 -18.41 -15.80 4.90
CA THR A 145 -17.09 -15.22 4.68
C THR A 145 -16.56 -15.67 3.32
N GLN A 146 -16.12 -14.71 2.51
CA GLN A 146 -15.51 -14.98 1.20
C GLN A 146 -14.21 -15.78 1.39
N PHE A 147 -13.94 -16.74 0.52
CA PHE A 147 -12.60 -17.28 0.33
C PHE A 147 -11.93 -16.54 -0.82
N SER A 148 -10.83 -15.83 -0.57
CA SER A 148 -10.16 -15.00 -1.57
C SER A 148 -9.33 -15.79 -2.59
N GLY A 149 -9.20 -17.11 -2.43
CA GLY A 149 -8.45 -17.99 -3.34
C GLY A 149 -7.14 -18.51 -2.75
N GLY A 150 -6.47 -19.42 -3.47
CA GLY A 150 -5.16 -19.95 -3.09
C GLY A 150 -4.02 -18.94 -3.29
N LEU A 151 -2.78 -19.39 -3.08
CA LEU A 151 -1.60 -18.55 -3.27
C LEU A 151 -1.48 -18.06 -4.72
N GLY A 152 -1.27 -16.76 -4.91
CA GLY A 152 -1.11 -16.13 -6.22
C GLY A 152 -2.37 -16.11 -7.08
N SER A 153 -3.53 -16.53 -6.53
CA SER A 153 -4.83 -16.47 -7.20
C SER A 153 -5.54 -15.11 -7.05
N PRO A 154 -5.55 -14.45 -5.87
CA PRO A 154 -6.15 -13.13 -5.72
C PRO A 154 -5.46 -12.08 -6.59
N SER A 155 -6.17 -10.97 -6.81
CA SER A 155 -5.61 -9.79 -7.45
C SER A 155 -4.36 -9.27 -6.73
N ASN A 156 -3.33 -8.91 -7.50
CA ASN A 156 -2.11 -8.28 -6.97
C ASN A 156 -1.71 -7.06 -7.81
N TYR A 157 -1.20 -6.03 -7.15
CA TYR A 157 -0.89 -4.75 -7.78
C TYR A 157 0.53 -4.33 -7.45
N LYS A 158 1.25 -3.80 -8.43
CA LYS A 158 2.55 -3.13 -8.26
C LYS A 158 2.38 -1.67 -8.63
N PHE A 159 2.43 -0.81 -7.63
CA PHE A 159 2.36 0.64 -7.75
C PHE A 159 3.76 1.22 -7.80
N HIS A 160 4.01 2.07 -8.80
CA HIS A 160 5.23 2.87 -8.93
C HIS A 160 4.83 4.32 -9.15
N TRP A 161 4.61 5.02 -8.04
CA TRP A 161 4.20 6.41 -8.03
C TRP A 161 5.39 7.33 -7.79
N THR A 162 5.47 8.43 -8.53
CA THR A 162 6.50 9.45 -8.34
C THR A 162 5.91 10.84 -8.60
N SER A 163 6.05 11.71 -7.62
CA SER A 163 5.79 13.14 -7.72
C SER A 163 7.12 13.89 -7.77
N ILE A 164 7.25 14.81 -8.73
CA ILE A 164 8.37 15.75 -8.87
C ILE A 164 7.78 17.15 -8.81
N GLN A 165 8.23 17.94 -7.85
CA GLN A 165 7.64 19.23 -7.50
C GLN A 165 8.70 20.33 -7.52
N ALA A 166 8.29 21.52 -7.96
CA ALA A 166 9.05 22.75 -7.80
C ALA A 166 8.11 23.91 -7.47
N TYR A 167 8.49 24.74 -6.51
CA TYR A 167 7.73 25.91 -6.05
C TYR A 167 8.66 27.10 -5.84
N GLU A 168 8.16 28.28 -6.12
CA GLU A 168 8.80 29.56 -5.80
C GLU A 168 7.79 30.45 -5.09
N ASP A 169 8.20 31.02 -3.95
CA ASP A 169 7.44 32.01 -3.19
C ASP A 169 8.27 33.27 -3.01
N LEU A 170 7.74 34.40 -3.49
CA LEU A 170 8.36 35.72 -3.42
C LEU A 170 7.59 36.61 -2.44
N SER A 171 8.30 37.29 -1.55
CA SER A 171 7.74 38.22 -0.58
C SER A 171 8.37 39.60 -0.72
N LEU A 172 7.56 40.61 -1.02
CA LEU A 172 7.98 42.00 -1.23
C LEU A 172 7.27 42.95 -0.25
N ASN A 173 8.05 43.69 0.54
CA ASN A 173 7.57 44.69 1.49
C ASN A 173 7.99 46.09 1.03
N ARG A 174 7.06 46.94 0.59
CA ARG A 174 7.35 48.32 0.17
C ARG A 174 6.58 49.32 1.02
N GLY A 175 7.26 49.94 1.97
CA GLY A 175 6.65 50.88 2.92
C GLY A 175 5.58 50.20 3.77
N LYS A 176 4.33 50.64 3.67
CA LYS A 176 3.18 50.05 4.37
C LYS A 176 2.49 48.91 3.59
N HIS A 177 3.02 48.52 2.43
CA HIS A 177 2.45 47.47 1.58
C HIS A 177 3.29 46.20 1.64
N SER A 178 2.63 45.05 1.70
CA SER A 178 3.24 43.73 1.60
C SER A 178 2.52 42.93 0.52
N VAL A 179 3.28 42.35 -0.40
CA VAL A 179 2.76 41.52 -1.49
C VAL A 179 3.52 40.20 -1.49
N LYS A 180 2.79 39.09 -1.52
CA LYS A 180 3.35 37.75 -1.72
C LYS A 180 2.76 37.14 -2.98
N PHE A 181 3.61 36.50 -3.77
CA PHE A 181 3.24 35.88 -5.03
C PHE A 181 4.23 34.77 -5.36
N GLY A 182 3.85 33.84 -6.23
CA GLY A 182 4.66 32.66 -6.49
C GLY A 182 4.10 31.79 -7.60
N PHE A 183 4.76 30.68 -7.87
CA PHE A 183 4.28 29.65 -8.79
C PHE A 183 4.67 28.26 -8.31
N GLY A 184 3.94 27.26 -8.78
CA GLY A 184 4.21 25.86 -8.48
C GLY A 184 3.96 24.99 -9.69
N VAL A 185 4.79 23.98 -9.88
CA VAL A 185 4.60 22.94 -10.88
C VAL A 185 4.84 21.58 -10.26
N GLU A 186 3.98 20.63 -10.60
CA GLU A 186 4.08 19.24 -10.17
C GLU A 186 3.91 18.32 -11.37
N ARG A 187 4.80 17.34 -11.49
CA ARG A 187 4.68 16.24 -12.43
C ARG A 187 4.44 14.95 -11.67
N LEU A 188 3.26 14.39 -11.86
CA LEU A 188 2.89 13.08 -11.37
C LEU A 188 3.20 12.01 -12.42
N ARG A 189 3.80 10.91 -11.97
CA ARG A 189 3.95 9.66 -12.74
C ARG A 189 3.33 8.54 -11.93
N ASP A 190 2.20 8.04 -12.39
CA ASP A 190 1.49 6.95 -11.77
C ASP A 190 1.52 5.72 -12.69
N ASN A 191 2.33 4.73 -12.33
CA ASN A 191 2.47 3.50 -13.10
C ASN A 191 1.97 2.33 -12.26
N ILE A 192 1.01 1.59 -12.79
CA ILE A 192 0.37 0.49 -12.11
C ILE A 192 0.49 -0.75 -13.01
N LEU A 193 1.01 -1.83 -12.45
CA LEU A 193 0.87 -3.16 -13.03
C LEU A 193 -0.11 -3.96 -12.17
N ALA A 194 -1.24 -4.33 -12.74
CA ALA A 194 -2.27 -5.10 -12.07
C ALA A 194 -2.39 -6.49 -12.71
N VAL A 195 -2.52 -7.51 -11.86
CA VAL A 195 -3.02 -8.82 -12.25
C VAL A 195 -4.31 -9.00 -11.47
N SER A 196 -5.44 -9.11 -12.16
CA SER A 196 -6.76 -9.25 -11.53
C SER A 196 -7.16 -10.72 -11.48
N ASP A 197 -7.47 -11.19 -10.28
CA ASP A 197 -8.08 -12.49 -9.99
C ASP A 197 -7.58 -13.61 -10.88
N ALA A 198 -6.27 -13.84 -10.83
CA ALA A 198 -5.56 -14.71 -11.75
C ALA A 198 -6.09 -16.16 -11.72
N GLY A 199 -6.65 -16.59 -10.58
CA GLY A 199 -7.31 -17.89 -10.41
C GLY A 199 -8.83 -17.90 -10.68
N GLY A 200 -9.43 -16.75 -10.97
CA GLY A 200 -10.87 -16.56 -11.09
C GLY A 200 -11.59 -16.44 -9.75
N VAL A 201 -12.85 -16.00 -9.79
CA VAL A 201 -13.76 -15.93 -8.64
C VAL A 201 -15.12 -16.51 -9.03
N PHE A 202 -15.61 -17.44 -8.23
CA PHE A 202 -16.97 -17.95 -8.35
C PHE A 202 -17.86 -17.24 -7.34
N SER A 203 -18.96 -16.69 -7.83
CA SER A 203 -19.95 -15.99 -7.00
C SER A 203 -21.27 -16.74 -7.04
N PHE A 204 -21.83 -17.03 -5.88
CA PHE A 204 -23.12 -17.71 -5.72
C PHE A 204 -24.07 -16.79 -4.95
N ASN A 205 -25.28 -16.64 -5.48
CA ASN A 205 -26.41 -16.10 -4.75
C ASN A 205 -27.12 -17.22 -4.00
N SER A 206 -27.84 -16.86 -2.92
CA SER A 206 -28.81 -17.73 -2.27
C SER A 206 -30.10 -17.79 -3.08
#